data_AF-W9NIZ2-F1
#
_entry.id   AF-W9NIZ2-F1
#
_cell.length_a   1.000
_cell.length_b   1.000
_cell.length_c   1.000
_cell.angle_alpha   90.00
_cell.angle_beta   90.00
_cell.angle_gamma   90.00
#
_symmetry.space_group_name_H-M   'P 1'
#
loop_
_entity.id
_entity.type
_entity.pdbx_description
1 polymer ?
#
loop_
_entity_poly.entity_id
_entity_poly.type
_entity_poly.pdbx_seq_one_letter_code
_entity_poly.pdbx_strand_id
1 'polypeptide(L)'
;MATLHPTKTTTPVPERTEEDNQRLFQLYKGWTLTERDGQVRQWVYQFGYDIQHADKGERRWVCCLCIKQKRPRPKSYAIKGLQNAEGHLYTDHNGIMDPTGKRQKPTKASEKAHHWDLIHAYEFLLETLESAKRAVAKFSDGHHLAVNINLGWLKLNEYYEHLNDSPLIYGAAVLHPAYRWALFDDLWGDDDERQLWITKAKEMVQDLWEREYRDLEVDDPEIELPANKRLKTSRNKFTAWRTKKRGLTTGGISVTEPPIQSPAQSPRSSVGGLDLDEYEQWQRDIEDADASVTDPYEYWHIRRLKYPRLSRMALGLLTVPPMSAECERLFSTTGRMVTKSRNRLDASTIGLCQTLRSWLRAGLIGSLDRILMDE
;
A
#
# COMPACT_ATOMS: atom_id res chain seq x y z
N MET A 1 -21.40 -37.60 13.29
CA MET A 1 -21.38 -37.03 11.92
C MET A 1 -20.07 -36.28 11.75
N ALA A 2 -19.10 -36.88 11.07
CA ALA A 2 -17.79 -36.27 10.83
C ALA A 2 -17.92 -35.27 9.68
N THR A 3 -17.60 -34.00 9.95
CA THR A 3 -17.50 -32.93 8.96
C THR A 3 -16.32 -33.21 8.04
N LEU A 4 -16.62 -33.62 6.81
CA LEU A 4 -15.65 -33.77 5.73
C LEU A 4 -15.02 -32.40 5.42
N HIS A 5 -13.72 -32.26 5.68
CA HIS A 5 -12.94 -31.15 5.15
C HIS A 5 -12.91 -31.24 3.61
N PRO A 6 -13.10 -30.13 2.87
CA PRO A 6 -12.96 -30.14 1.42
C PRO A 6 -11.50 -30.45 1.06
N THR A 7 -11.31 -31.57 0.38
CA THR A 7 -10.04 -31.98 -0.21
C THR A 7 -9.55 -30.90 -1.18
N LYS A 8 -8.34 -30.37 -0.93
CA LYS A 8 -7.64 -29.47 -1.85
C LYS A 8 -7.55 -30.12 -3.23
N THR A 9 -8.26 -29.59 -4.21
CA THR A 9 -8.18 -30.00 -5.61
C THR A 9 -6.82 -29.59 -6.17
N THR A 10 -5.84 -30.50 -6.10
CA THR A 10 -4.56 -30.35 -6.81
C THR A 10 -4.86 -30.41 -8.30
N THR A 11 -4.67 -29.30 -9.02
CA THR A 11 -4.81 -29.30 -10.48
C THR A 11 -3.79 -30.27 -11.07
N PRO A 12 -4.20 -31.23 -11.93
CA PRO A 12 -3.28 -32.21 -12.48
C PRO A 12 -2.20 -31.53 -13.30
N VAL A 13 -0.95 -31.97 -13.13
CA VAL A 13 0.19 -31.45 -13.90
C VAL A 13 -0.04 -31.81 -15.37
N PRO A 14 0.00 -30.84 -16.29
CA PRO A 14 -0.21 -31.09 -17.70
C PRO A 14 0.96 -31.91 -18.29
N GLU A 15 0.65 -33.08 -18.84
CA GLU A 15 1.61 -33.91 -19.56
C GLU A 15 2.06 -33.22 -20.85
N ARG A 16 3.37 -33.07 -21.10
CA ARG A 16 3.89 -32.37 -22.28
C ARG A 16 4.05 -33.36 -23.44
N THR A 17 3.37 -33.13 -24.54
CA THR A 17 3.50 -34.00 -25.73
C THR A 17 4.48 -33.42 -26.74
N GLU A 18 4.88 -34.24 -27.71
CA GLU A 18 5.79 -33.81 -28.77
C GLU A 18 5.16 -32.75 -29.68
N GLU A 19 3.83 -32.77 -29.89
CA GLU A 19 3.12 -31.72 -30.61
C GLU A 19 3.18 -30.36 -29.87
N ASP A 20 3.14 -30.37 -28.53
CA ASP A 20 3.30 -29.16 -27.73
C ASP A 20 4.71 -28.57 -27.88
N ASN A 21 5.74 -29.43 -27.90
CA ASN A 21 7.14 -29.02 -28.14
C ASN A 21 7.32 -28.41 -29.53
N GLN A 22 6.77 -29.06 -30.56
CA GLN A 22 6.80 -28.53 -31.93
C GLN A 22 6.15 -27.15 -32.00
N ARG A 23 4.97 -26.97 -31.37
CA ARG A 23 4.29 -25.67 -31.32
C ARG A 23 5.10 -24.62 -30.56
N LEU A 24 5.72 -24.98 -29.45
CA LEU A 24 6.59 -24.10 -28.68
C LEU A 24 7.72 -23.56 -29.56
N PHE A 25 8.44 -24.42 -30.27
CA PHE A 25 9.57 -24.01 -31.09
C PHE A 25 9.19 -23.34 -32.41
N GLN A 26 7.97 -23.56 -32.91
CA GLN A 26 7.41 -22.74 -33.99
C GLN A 26 7.22 -21.29 -33.56
N LEU A 27 6.79 -21.04 -32.32
CA LEU A 27 6.55 -19.70 -31.77
C LEU A 27 7.84 -19.04 -31.26
N TYR A 28 8.78 -19.83 -30.75
CA TYR A 28 10.06 -19.39 -30.19
C TYR A 28 11.22 -19.92 -31.04
N LYS A 29 11.30 -19.48 -32.29
CA LYS A 29 12.40 -19.87 -33.21
C LYS A 29 13.76 -19.42 -32.65
N GLY A 30 14.75 -20.32 -32.68
CA GLY A 30 16.10 -20.06 -32.13
C GLY A 30 16.24 -20.33 -30.62
N TRP A 31 15.21 -20.89 -30.00
CA TRP A 31 15.23 -21.31 -28.60
C TRP A 31 15.23 -22.84 -28.49
N THR A 32 15.80 -23.35 -27.40
CA THR A 32 15.87 -24.78 -27.06
C THR A 32 15.44 -24.97 -25.60
N LEU A 33 15.06 -26.20 -25.20
CA LEU A 33 14.87 -26.50 -23.79
C LEU A 33 16.21 -26.41 -23.07
N THR A 34 16.21 -25.90 -21.83
CA THR A 34 17.41 -25.94 -21.01
C THR A 34 17.68 -27.37 -20.55
N GLU A 35 18.95 -27.69 -20.26
CA GLU A 35 19.34 -28.96 -19.61
C GLU A 35 18.66 -29.17 -18.24
N ARG A 36 18.10 -28.10 -17.67
CA ARG A 36 17.43 -28.11 -16.37
C ARG A 36 15.92 -28.31 -16.49
N ASP A 37 15.33 -28.22 -17.68
CA ASP A 37 13.89 -28.43 -17.88
C ASP A 37 13.50 -29.84 -17.38
N GLY A 38 12.42 -29.92 -16.61
CA GLY A 38 12.01 -31.15 -15.92
C GLY A 38 12.80 -31.50 -14.65
N GLN A 39 13.98 -30.89 -14.41
CA GLN A 39 14.80 -31.09 -13.20
C GLN A 39 14.68 -29.95 -12.18
N VAL A 40 14.01 -28.84 -12.54
CA VAL A 40 13.89 -27.66 -11.67
C VAL A 40 12.95 -27.93 -10.50
N ARG A 41 13.44 -27.71 -9.27
CA ARG A 41 12.70 -27.95 -8.01
C ARG A 41 11.58 -26.95 -7.68
N GLN A 42 11.46 -25.85 -8.41
CA GLN A 42 10.41 -24.85 -8.16
C GLN A 42 9.10 -25.27 -8.82
N TRP A 43 7.99 -25.26 -8.06
CA TRP A 43 6.69 -25.78 -8.51
C TRP A 43 6.17 -25.16 -9.81
N VAL A 44 6.49 -23.89 -10.08
CA VAL A 44 6.04 -23.15 -11.27
C VAL A 44 6.50 -23.81 -12.57
N TYR A 45 7.65 -24.52 -12.53
CA TYR A 45 8.16 -25.26 -13.69
C TYR A 45 7.40 -26.55 -13.97
N GLN A 46 6.53 -27.02 -13.07
CA GLN A 46 5.58 -28.08 -13.40
C GLN A 46 4.60 -27.60 -14.49
N PHE A 47 4.32 -26.29 -14.53
CA PHE A 47 3.36 -25.68 -15.45
C PHE A 47 4.00 -24.82 -16.55
N GLY A 48 5.32 -24.92 -16.77
CA GLY A 48 5.95 -24.22 -17.89
C GLY A 48 7.31 -24.74 -18.29
N TYR A 49 7.65 -24.46 -19.54
CA TYR A 49 8.90 -24.81 -20.19
C TYR A 49 10.01 -23.84 -19.78
N ASP A 50 11.18 -24.36 -19.42
CA ASP A 50 12.40 -23.57 -19.32
C ASP A 50 13.13 -23.59 -20.66
N ILE A 51 13.16 -22.45 -21.36
CA ILE A 51 13.80 -22.32 -22.66
C ILE A 51 15.00 -21.36 -22.61
N GLN A 52 16.01 -21.63 -23.42
CA GLN A 52 17.18 -20.77 -23.61
C GLN A 52 17.38 -20.43 -25.08
N HIS A 53 17.76 -19.18 -25.35
CA HIS A 53 18.13 -18.73 -26.68
C HIS A 53 19.52 -19.24 -27.04
N ALA A 54 19.66 -19.89 -28.21
CA ALA A 54 20.89 -20.56 -28.63
C ALA A 54 22.12 -19.63 -28.62
N ASP A 55 21.99 -18.42 -29.18
CA ASP A 55 23.15 -17.52 -29.34
C ASP A 55 23.38 -16.54 -28.18
N LYS A 56 22.32 -16.19 -27.43
CA LYS A 56 22.33 -15.06 -26.47
C LYS A 56 22.37 -15.51 -25.02
N GLY A 57 22.16 -16.80 -24.76
CA GLY A 57 22.07 -17.33 -23.41
C GLY A 57 20.88 -16.79 -22.59
N GLU A 58 19.98 -16.00 -23.18
CA GLU A 58 18.77 -15.51 -22.52
C GLU A 58 17.86 -16.70 -22.17
N ARG A 59 17.32 -16.71 -20.94
CA ARG A 59 16.44 -17.78 -20.47
C ARG A 59 15.07 -17.27 -20.08
N ARG A 60 14.05 -18.06 -20.39
CA ARG A 60 12.64 -17.72 -20.18
C ARG A 60 11.83 -18.92 -19.73
N TRP A 61 10.84 -18.62 -18.91
CA TRP A 61 9.75 -19.54 -18.58
C TRP A 61 8.59 -19.30 -19.55
N VAL A 62 8.03 -20.35 -20.16
CA VAL A 62 6.86 -20.28 -21.05
C VAL A 62 5.73 -21.15 -20.51
N CYS A 63 4.53 -20.60 -20.40
CA CYS A 63 3.37 -21.33 -19.86
C CYS A 63 2.96 -22.50 -20.76
N CYS A 64 3.00 -23.73 -20.24
CA CYS A 64 2.60 -24.91 -21.01
C CYS A 64 1.09 -25.00 -21.23
N LEU A 65 0.28 -24.49 -20.31
CA LEU A 65 -1.18 -24.47 -20.46
C LEU A 65 -1.61 -23.52 -21.58
N CYS A 66 -0.90 -22.40 -21.77
CA CYS A 66 -1.11 -21.52 -22.91
C CYS A 66 -0.78 -22.19 -24.25
N ILE A 67 0.28 -23.01 -24.29
CA ILE A 67 0.68 -23.79 -25.47
C ILE A 67 -0.41 -24.83 -25.80
N LYS A 68 -0.84 -25.61 -24.80
CA LYS A 68 -1.91 -26.61 -24.94
C LYS A 68 -3.26 -26.02 -25.35
N GLN A 69 -3.62 -24.87 -24.80
CA GLN A 69 -4.82 -24.12 -25.18
C GLN A 69 -4.70 -23.47 -26.58
N LYS A 70 -3.60 -23.72 -27.30
CA LYS A 70 -3.30 -23.14 -28.62
C LYS A 70 -3.45 -21.62 -28.66
N ARG A 71 -3.11 -20.92 -27.56
CA ARG A 71 -3.17 -19.45 -27.52
C ARG A 71 -2.22 -18.89 -28.59
N PRO A 72 -2.62 -17.82 -29.31
CA PRO A 72 -1.78 -17.22 -30.37
C PRO A 72 -0.52 -16.56 -29.80
N ARG A 73 -0.57 -16.11 -28.54
CA ARG A 73 0.56 -15.55 -27.81
C ARG A 73 0.65 -16.16 -26.42
N PRO A 74 1.35 -17.30 -26.26
CA PRO A 74 1.62 -17.88 -24.96
C PRO A 74 2.34 -16.89 -24.05
N LYS A 75 1.96 -16.87 -22.77
CA LYS A 75 2.64 -16.01 -21.81
C LYS A 75 4.02 -16.57 -21.50
N SER A 76 5.03 -15.71 -21.60
CA SER A 76 6.41 -16.00 -21.24
C SER A 76 6.99 -14.90 -20.37
N TYR A 77 7.82 -15.29 -19.42
CA TYR A 77 8.45 -14.40 -18.46
C TYR A 77 9.95 -14.69 -18.36
N ALA A 78 10.75 -13.66 -18.14
CA ALA A 78 12.17 -13.85 -17.84
C ALA A 78 12.32 -14.57 -16.49
N ILE A 79 13.36 -15.39 -16.34
CA ILE A 79 13.61 -16.16 -15.10
C ILE A 79 13.70 -15.26 -13.86
N LYS A 80 14.26 -14.05 -14.00
CA LYS A 80 14.35 -13.06 -12.91
C LYS A 80 12.97 -12.59 -12.39
N GLY A 81 11.87 -12.89 -13.09
CA GLY A 81 10.52 -12.41 -12.81
C GLY A 81 9.44 -13.51 -12.71
N LEU A 82 9.79 -14.70 -12.21
CA LEU A 82 8.87 -15.85 -12.09
C LEU A 82 7.60 -15.60 -11.25
N GLN A 83 7.59 -14.60 -10.37
CA GLN A 83 6.38 -14.16 -9.68
C GLN A 83 5.25 -13.76 -10.65
N ASN A 84 5.61 -13.24 -11.83
CA ASN A 84 4.63 -12.92 -12.88
C ASN A 84 4.05 -14.18 -13.53
N ALA A 85 4.83 -15.27 -13.62
CA ALA A 85 4.35 -16.57 -14.06
C ALA A 85 3.36 -17.18 -13.05
N GLU A 86 3.66 -17.07 -11.75
CA GLU A 86 2.73 -17.46 -10.68
C GLU A 86 1.42 -16.68 -10.75
N GLY A 87 1.50 -15.35 -10.91
CA GLY A 87 0.32 -14.51 -11.10
C GLY A 87 -0.51 -14.89 -12.32
N HIS A 88 0.14 -15.23 -13.44
CA HIS A 88 -0.52 -15.69 -14.65
C HIS A 88 -1.24 -17.03 -14.46
N LEU A 89 -0.58 -18.03 -13.87
CA LEU A 89 -1.20 -19.34 -13.59
C LEU A 89 -2.46 -19.19 -12.74
N TYR A 90 -2.42 -18.31 -11.74
CA TYR A 90 -3.58 -18.03 -10.92
C TYR A 90 -4.73 -17.36 -11.72
N THR A 91 -4.43 -16.32 -12.50
CA THR A 91 -5.48 -15.51 -13.15
C THR A 91 -6.04 -16.12 -14.42
N ASP A 92 -5.20 -16.77 -15.21
CA ASP A 92 -5.54 -17.24 -16.55
C ASP A 92 -5.80 -18.75 -16.61
N HIS A 93 -5.45 -19.50 -15.56
CA HIS A 93 -5.55 -20.96 -15.50
C HIS A 93 -6.19 -21.42 -14.18
N ASN A 94 -7.45 -21.04 -13.96
CA ASN A 94 -8.33 -21.62 -12.94
C ASN A 94 -7.79 -21.59 -11.49
N GLY A 95 -6.98 -20.58 -11.14
CA GLY A 95 -6.52 -20.40 -9.77
C GLY A 95 -5.37 -21.32 -9.34
N ILE A 96 -4.61 -21.88 -10.30
CA ILE A 96 -3.43 -22.70 -10.00
C ILE A 96 -2.49 -21.93 -9.06
N MET A 97 -2.15 -22.55 -7.94
CA MET A 97 -1.37 -21.97 -6.86
C MET A 97 -0.31 -22.94 -6.34
N ASP A 98 0.60 -22.42 -5.51
CA ASP A 98 1.66 -23.20 -4.88
C ASP A 98 1.07 -24.36 -4.03
N PRO A 99 1.36 -25.63 -4.37
CA PRO A 99 0.84 -26.78 -3.64
C PRO A 99 1.36 -26.87 -2.20
N THR A 100 2.48 -26.21 -1.88
CA THR A 100 3.04 -26.18 -0.52
C THR A 100 2.28 -25.27 0.43
N GLY A 101 1.41 -24.38 -0.08
CA GLY A 101 0.65 -23.41 0.72
C GLY A 101 1.50 -22.35 1.43
N LYS A 102 2.83 -22.35 1.24
CA LYS A 102 3.74 -21.37 1.86
C LYS A 102 3.65 -19.98 1.22
N ARG A 103 3.21 -19.91 -0.04
CA ARG A 103 3.03 -18.65 -0.77
C ARG A 103 1.55 -18.28 -0.80
N GLN A 104 1.26 -17.10 -0.24
CA GLN A 104 -0.08 -16.52 -0.26
C GLN A 104 -0.40 -15.97 -1.65
N LYS A 105 -1.70 -15.81 -1.94
CA LYS A 105 -2.23 -15.22 -3.18
C LYS A 105 -1.37 -14.03 -3.62
N PRO A 106 -0.95 -13.92 -4.90
CA PRO A 106 -0.35 -12.69 -5.41
C PRO A 106 -1.42 -11.59 -5.30
N THR A 107 -1.36 -10.80 -4.24
CA THR A 107 -2.23 -9.66 -4.04
C THR A 107 -1.83 -8.61 -5.06
N LYS A 108 -2.58 -8.53 -6.17
CA LYS A 108 -2.54 -7.39 -7.10
C LYS A 108 -2.93 -6.06 -6.45
N ALA A 109 -3.40 -6.09 -5.20
CA ALA A 109 -3.52 -4.90 -4.40
C ALA A 109 -2.13 -4.57 -3.82
N SER A 110 -1.35 -3.76 -4.53
CA SER A 110 -0.45 -2.87 -3.78
C SER A 110 -1.38 -1.99 -2.95
N GLU A 111 -1.42 -2.25 -1.65
CA GLU A 111 -1.98 -1.30 -0.69
C GLU A 111 -1.32 0.05 -0.99
N LYS A 112 -2.14 1.10 -1.15
CA LYS A 112 -1.58 2.42 -1.37
C LYS A 112 -0.80 2.77 -0.11
N ALA A 113 0.46 3.17 -0.27
CA ALA A 113 1.18 3.78 0.83
C ALA A 113 0.52 5.11 1.15
N HIS A 114 0.33 5.40 2.43
CA HIS A 114 -0.24 6.65 2.90
C HIS A 114 0.79 7.35 3.80
N HIS A 115 0.81 8.68 3.81
CA HIS A 115 1.78 9.45 4.60
C HIS A 115 1.71 9.16 6.10
N TRP A 116 0.51 8.99 6.64
CA TRP A 116 0.33 8.70 8.06
C TRP A 116 0.91 7.34 8.47
N ASP A 117 1.12 6.42 7.53
CA ASP A 117 1.72 5.10 7.79
C ASP A 117 3.24 5.07 7.59
N LEU A 118 3.85 6.19 7.16
CA LEU A 118 5.27 6.19 6.77
C LEU A 118 6.19 5.91 7.96
N ILE A 119 5.90 6.53 9.12
CA ILE A 119 6.66 6.33 10.36
C ILE A 119 6.58 4.86 10.79
N HIS A 120 5.37 4.28 10.82
CA HIS A 120 5.19 2.85 11.06
C HIS A 120 5.99 1.98 10.09
N ALA A 121 6.05 2.35 8.81
CA ALA A 121 6.78 1.58 7.81
C ALA A 121 8.29 1.58 8.08
N TYR A 122 8.87 2.73 8.44
CA TYR A 122 10.29 2.81 8.83
C TYR A 122 10.58 1.97 10.08
N GLU A 123 9.80 2.14 11.14
CA GLU A 123 9.95 1.37 12.39
C GLU A 123 9.86 -0.14 12.15
N PHE A 124 8.83 -0.58 11.41
CA PHE A 124 8.66 -1.99 11.06
C PHE A 124 9.85 -2.56 10.29
N LEU A 125 10.39 -1.80 9.33
CA LEU A 125 11.52 -2.23 8.52
C LEU A 125 12.82 -2.27 9.33
N LEU A 126 13.07 -1.26 10.17
CA LEU A 126 14.24 -1.22 11.06
C LEU A 126 14.22 -2.37 12.06
N GLU A 127 13.09 -2.60 12.74
CA GLU A 127 12.91 -3.73 13.68
C GLU A 127 13.12 -5.08 12.97
N THR A 128 12.64 -5.19 11.72
CA THR A 128 12.84 -6.40 10.89
C THR A 128 14.30 -6.61 10.56
N LEU A 129 15.04 -5.56 10.18
CA LEU A 129 16.46 -5.64 9.85
C LEU A 129 17.30 -5.97 11.08
N GLU A 130 16.98 -5.39 12.24
CA GLU A 130 17.64 -5.73 13.50
C GLU A 130 17.40 -7.18 13.91
N SER A 131 16.16 -7.64 13.80
CA SER A 131 15.80 -9.04 14.04
C SER A 131 16.53 -9.99 13.10
N ALA A 132 16.65 -9.60 11.82
CA ALA A 132 17.43 -10.35 10.82
C ALA A 132 18.92 -10.38 11.18
N LYS A 133 19.50 -9.27 11.63
CA LYS A 133 20.89 -9.20 12.09
C LYS A 133 21.14 -10.15 13.27
N ARG A 134 20.25 -10.16 14.28
CA ARG A 134 20.32 -11.09 15.42
C ARG A 134 20.19 -12.54 14.99
N ALA A 135 19.37 -12.84 13.98
CA ALA A 135 19.24 -14.18 13.44
C ALA A 135 20.50 -14.64 12.68
N VAL A 136 21.09 -13.75 11.87
CA VAL A 136 22.29 -14.04 11.09
C VAL A 136 23.52 -14.28 11.98
N ALA A 137 23.61 -13.61 13.13
CA ALA A 137 24.68 -13.81 14.11
C ALA A 137 24.79 -15.26 14.64
N LYS A 138 23.74 -16.09 14.46
CA LYS A 138 23.74 -17.50 14.89
C LYS A 138 24.39 -18.46 13.88
N PHE A 139 24.70 -17.99 12.67
CA PHE A 139 25.30 -18.81 11.62
C PHE A 139 26.82 -18.61 11.60
N SER A 140 27.59 -19.70 11.50
CA SER A 140 29.06 -19.68 11.49
C SER A 140 29.66 -18.84 10.36
N ASP A 141 29.00 -18.80 9.19
CA ASP A 141 29.46 -18.08 8.00
C ASP A 141 28.55 -16.88 7.63
N GLY A 142 27.83 -16.32 8.62
CA GLY A 142 26.84 -15.25 8.41
C GLY A 142 27.42 -13.86 8.17
N HIS A 143 28.74 -13.66 8.20
CA HIS A 143 29.36 -12.33 8.26
C HIS A 143 28.94 -11.41 7.09
N HIS A 144 28.99 -11.89 5.85
CA HIS A 144 28.59 -11.10 4.68
C HIS A 144 27.11 -10.68 4.72
N LEU A 145 26.23 -11.54 5.24
CA LEU A 145 24.81 -11.22 5.40
C LEU A 145 24.60 -10.17 6.48
N ALA A 146 25.32 -10.26 7.60
CA ALA A 146 25.25 -9.28 8.67
C ALA A 146 25.72 -7.90 8.20
N VAL A 147 26.81 -7.84 7.43
CA VAL A 147 27.30 -6.60 6.82
C VAL A 147 26.26 -6.01 5.87
N ASN A 148 25.69 -6.81 4.96
CA ASN A 148 24.67 -6.32 4.02
C ASN A 148 23.39 -5.84 4.71
N ILE A 149 22.97 -6.51 5.79
CA ILE A 149 21.82 -6.07 6.61
C ILE A 149 22.13 -4.73 7.27
N ASN A 150 23.34 -4.54 7.82
CA ASN A 150 23.75 -3.26 8.40
C ASN A 150 23.77 -2.14 7.36
N LEU A 151 24.28 -2.38 6.15
CA LEU A 151 24.26 -1.39 5.07
C LEU A 151 22.83 -1.00 4.70
N GLY A 152 21.91 -1.97 4.64
CA GLY A 152 20.48 -1.72 4.44
C GLY A 152 19.87 -0.89 5.57
N TRP A 153 20.21 -1.20 6.83
CA TRP A 153 19.74 -0.46 7.99
C TRP A 153 20.26 0.99 7.99
N LEU A 154 21.55 1.20 7.73
CA LEU A 154 22.16 2.54 7.65
C LEU A 154 21.47 3.39 6.58
N LYS A 155 21.25 2.82 5.39
CA LYS A 155 20.58 3.55 4.30
C LYS A 155 19.13 3.86 4.65
N LEU A 156 18.44 2.94 5.34
CA LEU A 156 17.07 3.17 5.78
C LEU A 156 17.00 4.27 6.85
N ASN A 157 17.94 4.28 7.81
CA ASN A 157 18.01 5.30 8.84
C ASN A 157 18.33 6.69 8.28
N GLU A 158 19.22 6.78 7.29
CA GLU A 158 19.50 8.04 6.57
C GLU A 158 18.22 8.67 6.00
N TYR A 159 17.36 7.88 5.34
CA TYR A 159 16.07 8.38 4.85
C TYR A 159 15.05 8.64 5.95
N TYR A 160 15.18 7.96 7.09
CA TYR A 160 14.32 8.18 8.23
C TYR A 160 14.57 9.57 8.84
N GLU A 161 15.83 9.98 8.92
CA GLU A 161 16.22 11.31 9.40
C GLU A 161 15.63 12.44 8.56
N HIS A 162 15.51 12.24 7.23
CA HIS A 162 14.87 13.19 6.33
C HIS A 162 13.37 13.40 6.56
N LEU A 163 12.70 12.51 7.31
CA LEU A 163 11.29 12.76 7.69
C LEU A 163 11.16 14.00 8.59
N ASN A 164 12.24 14.42 9.26
CA ASN A 164 12.30 15.60 10.13
C ASN A 164 12.43 16.92 9.38
N ASP A 165 12.54 16.88 8.04
CA ASP A 165 12.71 18.06 7.21
C ASP A 165 11.37 18.72 6.84
N SER A 166 10.24 18.03 7.05
CA SER A 166 8.92 18.52 6.67
C SER A 166 7.84 18.22 7.72
N PRO A 167 6.91 19.16 7.98
CA PRO A 167 5.76 18.90 8.85
C PRO A 167 4.78 17.87 8.27
N LEU A 168 4.85 17.55 6.97
CA LEU A 168 3.84 16.75 6.28
C LEU A 168 3.64 15.36 6.91
N ILE A 169 4.73 14.66 7.21
CA ILE A 169 4.69 13.28 7.71
C ILE A 169 4.14 13.23 9.13
N TYR A 170 4.70 14.10 9.99
CA TYR A 170 4.27 14.24 11.37
C TYR A 170 2.84 14.74 11.46
N GLY A 171 2.48 15.78 10.71
CA GLY A 171 1.13 16.31 10.64
C GLY A 171 0.12 15.27 10.18
N ALA A 172 0.42 14.49 9.13
CA ALA A 172 -0.46 13.41 8.68
C ALA A 172 -0.64 12.31 9.74
N ALA A 173 0.43 11.93 10.45
CA ALA A 173 0.36 10.94 11.52
C ALA A 173 -0.42 11.46 12.73
N VAL A 174 -0.17 12.69 13.17
CA VAL A 174 -0.83 13.33 14.31
C VAL A 174 -2.31 13.57 14.05
N LEU A 175 -2.67 13.96 12.83
CA LEU A 175 -4.07 14.16 12.45
C LEU A 175 -4.79 12.83 12.17
N HIS A 176 -4.11 11.67 12.26
CA HIS A 176 -4.78 10.39 12.26
C HIS A 176 -5.39 10.13 13.65
N PRO A 177 -6.72 9.98 13.79
CA PRO A 177 -7.40 9.93 15.08
C PRO A 177 -6.99 8.74 15.97
N ALA A 178 -6.63 7.61 15.35
CA ALA A 178 -6.12 6.47 16.11
C ALA A 178 -4.68 6.68 16.64
N TYR A 179 -3.90 7.57 16.03
CA TYR A 179 -2.46 7.76 16.27
C TYR A 179 -2.21 8.93 17.21
N ARG A 180 -2.53 10.15 16.76
CA ARG A 180 -2.26 11.40 17.48
C ARG A 180 -0.80 11.49 17.95
N TRP A 181 -0.52 12.31 18.96
CA TRP A 181 0.81 12.35 19.57
C TRP A 181 1.14 11.08 20.37
N ALA A 182 0.12 10.37 20.85
CA ALA A 182 0.28 9.11 21.59
C ALA A 182 1.01 8.01 20.80
N LEU A 183 0.98 8.07 19.46
CA LEU A 183 1.78 7.21 18.60
C LEU A 183 3.27 7.30 18.92
N PHE A 184 3.79 8.51 19.11
CA PHE A 184 5.21 8.73 19.32
C PHE A 184 5.65 8.32 20.73
N ASP A 185 4.75 8.42 21.70
CA ASP A 185 5.00 7.90 23.06
C ASP A 185 5.16 6.36 23.02
N ASP A 186 4.35 5.65 22.23
CA ASP A 186 4.42 4.18 22.08
C ASP A 186 5.60 3.71 21.21
N LEU A 187 6.09 4.54 20.29
CA LEU A 187 7.24 4.22 19.44
C LEU A 187 8.57 4.62 20.07
N TRP A 188 8.65 5.79 20.69
CA TRP A 188 9.90 6.46 21.06
C TRP A 188 9.95 6.90 22.53
N GLY A 189 9.06 6.40 23.39
CA GLY A 189 9.01 6.79 24.80
C GLY A 189 10.33 6.62 25.57
N ASP A 190 11.18 5.70 25.14
CA ASP A 190 12.46 5.36 25.79
C ASP A 190 13.71 5.95 25.07
N ASP A 191 13.54 6.74 24.00
CA ASP A 191 14.64 7.21 23.15
C ASP A 191 14.81 8.75 23.21
N ASP A 192 15.81 9.21 23.94
CA ASP A 192 16.12 10.64 24.15
C ASP A 192 16.39 11.40 22.83
N GLU A 193 17.02 10.77 21.84
CA GLU A 193 17.30 11.43 20.54
C GLU A 193 16.00 11.64 19.76
N ARG A 194 15.09 10.66 19.82
CA ARG A 194 13.79 10.73 19.15
C ARG A 194 12.81 11.66 19.87
N GLN A 195 12.95 11.89 21.17
CA GLN A 195 12.19 12.92 21.88
C GLN A 195 12.46 14.34 21.35
N LEU A 196 13.70 14.61 20.91
CA LEU A 196 14.02 15.87 20.21
C LEU A 196 13.27 15.99 18.88
N TRP A 197 13.08 14.87 18.17
CA TRP A 197 12.33 14.86 16.92
C TRP A 197 10.86 15.19 17.14
N ILE A 198 10.26 14.65 18.21
CA ILE A 198 8.88 14.97 18.61
C ILE A 198 8.75 16.45 18.92
N THR A 199 9.70 17.02 19.66
CA THR A 199 9.69 18.45 20.03
C THR A 199 9.72 19.33 18.78
N LYS A 200 10.68 19.09 17.87
CA LYS A 200 10.76 19.79 16.58
C LYS A 200 9.50 19.57 15.73
N ALA A 201 8.95 18.35 15.72
CA ALA A 201 7.73 18.05 14.97
C ALA A 201 6.51 18.80 15.51
N LYS A 202 6.36 18.93 16.83
CA LYS A 202 5.30 19.72 17.47
C LYS A 202 5.39 21.18 17.02
N GLU A 203 6.58 21.76 17.04
CA GLU A 203 6.82 23.13 16.56
C GLU A 203 6.45 23.29 15.08
N MET A 204 6.93 22.39 14.21
CA MET A 204 6.65 22.48 12.77
C MET A 204 5.16 22.30 12.43
N VAL A 205 4.45 21.38 13.10
CA VAL A 205 3.01 21.17 12.89
C VAL A 205 2.20 22.35 13.41
N GLN A 206 2.61 22.94 14.54
CA GLN A 206 1.98 24.13 15.11
C GLN A 206 2.20 25.36 14.20
N ASP A 207 3.42 25.60 13.72
CA ASP A 207 3.73 26.69 12.77
C ASP A 207 2.88 26.56 11.49
N LEU A 208 2.75 25.34 10.96
CA LEU A 208 1.92 25.07 9.79
C LEU A 208 0.44 25.40 10.05
N TRP A 209 -0.10 24.96 11.20
CA TRP A 209 -1.47 25.27 11.60
C TRP A 209 -1.69 26.79 11.69
N GLU A 210 -0.81 27.49 12.42
CA GLU A 210 -0.91 28.93 12.67
C GLU A 210 -0.84 29.76 11.40
N ARG A 211 0.06 29.41 10.49
CA ARG A 211 0.34 30.23 9.31
C ARG A 211 -0.61 30.00 8.14
N GLU A 212 -1.04 28.75 7.93
CA GLU A 212 -1.77 28.37 6.72
C GLU A 212 -3.24 28.03 6.96
N TYR A 213 -3.62 27.60 8.16
CA TYR A 213 -4.94 27.01 8.40
C TYR A 213 -5.79 27.71 9.47
N ARG A 214 -5.18 28.22 10.54
CA ARG A 214 -5.87 28.78 11.72
C ARG A 214 -6.90 29.85 11.36
N ASP A 215 -6.58 30.72 10.40
CA ASP A 215 -7.41 31.89 10.05
C ASP A 215 -8.09 31.75 8.68
N LEU A 216 -8.15 30.54 8.12
CA LEU A 216 -8.82 30.33 6.84
C LEU A 216 -10.30 30.72 6.91
N GLU A 217 -10.77 31.37 5.85
CA GLU A 217 -12.19 31.65 5.67
C GLU A 217 -12.95 30.32 5.54
N VAL A 218 -14.01 30.21 6.35
CA VAL A 218 -14.91 29.06 6.36
C VAL A 218 -16.12 29.46 5.53
N ASP A 219 -16.08 29.20 4.24
CA ASP A 219 -17.29 29.16 3.44
C ASP A 219 -18.12 27.95 3.87
N ASP A 220 -19.44 28.09 3.89
CA ASP A 220 -20.39 26.99 4.15
C ASP A 220 -21.00 26.50 2.83
N PRO A 221 -20.33 25.62 2.08
CA PRO A 221 -20.91 25.04 0.89
C PRO A 221 -21.78 23.83 1.28
N GLU A 222 -22.99 23.82 0.74
CA GLU A 222 -23.88 22.66 0.65
C GLU A 222 -23.17 21.58 -0.19
N ILE A 223 -22.41 20.68 0.45
CA ILE A 223 -21.59 19.67 -0.24
C ILE A 223 -22.11 18.26 0.04
N GLU A 224 -22.50 17.58 -1.05
CA GLU A 224 -22.81 16.16 -1.10
C GLU A 224 -21.64 15.30 -0.63
N LEU A 225 -21.94 14.31 0.20
CA LEU A 225 -20.96 13.35 0.72
C LEU A 225 -20.31 12.58 -0.45
N PRO A 226 -18.96 12.57 -0.55
CA PRO A 226 -18.30 11.78 -1.58
C PRO A 226 -18.62 10.28 -1.40
N ALA A 227 -18.71 9.55 -2.52
CA ALA A 227 -18.99 8.12 -2.50
C ALA A 227 -17.94 7.36 -1.66
N ASN A 228 -18.41 6.65 -0.63
CA ASN A 228 -17.58 5.83 0.27
C ASN A 228 -16.73 4.84 -0.51
N LYS A 229 -15.45 5.16 -0.70
CA LYS A 229 -14.44 4.21 -1.17
C LYS A 229 -13.69 3.68 0.02
N ARG A 230 -14.20 2.57 0.56
CA ARG A 230 -13.55 1.85 1.65
C ARG A 230 -12.09 1.58 1.30
N LEU A 231 -11.16 2.10 2.12
CA LEU A 231 -9.74 1.77 2.03
C LEU A 231 -9.58 0.25 2.04
N LYS A 232 -8.91 -0.28 1.01
CA LYS A 232 -8.63 -1.71 0.92
C LYS A 232 -7.43 -2.03 1.80
N THR A 233 -7.70 -2.50 3.02
CA THR A 233 -6.65 -3.04 3.88
C THR A 233 -6.27 -4.44 3.43
N SER A 234 -4.98 -4.66 3.16
CA SER A 234 -4.44 -5.99 2.93
C SER A 234 -3.99 -6.59 4.26
N ARG A 235 -4.31 -7.86 4.52
CA ARG A 235 -3.78 -8.52 5.73
C ARG A 235 -2.36 -9.00 5.46
N ASN A 236 -1.38 -8.26 5.94
CA ASN A 236 0.04 -8.60 5.85
C ASN A 236 0.77 -8.41 7.21
N LYS A 237 2.04 -8.82 7.30
CA LYS A 237 2.84 -8.67 8.54
C LYS A 237 2.90 -7.23 9.04
N PHE A 238 3.07 -6.28 8.13
CA PHE A 238 3.10 -4.86 8.44
C PHE A 238 1.79 -4.37 9.04
N THR A 239 0.64 -4.67 8.42
CA THR A 239 -0.67 -4.26 8.94
C THR A 239 -0.97 -4.84 10.33
N ALA A 240 -0.54 -6.08 10.60
CA ALA A 240 -0.70 -6.70 11.92
C ALA A 240 0.23 -6.07 12.96
N TRP A 241 1.44 -5.70 12.57
CA TRP A 241 2.37 -4.95 13.42
C TRP A 241 1.84 -3.55 13.71
N ARG A 242 1.43 -2.81 12.68
CA ARG A 242 0.84 -1.47 12.77
C ARG A 242 -0.41 -1.43 13.65
N THR A 243 -1.31 -2.42 13.57
CA THR A 243 -2.51 -2.46 14.42
C THR A 243 -2.20 -2.61 15.91
N LYS A 244 -1.02 -3.12 16.27
CA LYS A 244 -0.57 -3.20 17.66
C LYS A 244 0.01 -1.87 18.15
N LYS A 245 0.62 -1.11 17.25
CA LYS A 245 1.35 0.14 17.49
C LYS A 245 0.55 1.36 17.05
N ARG A 246 -0.72 1.44 17.44
CA ARG A 246 -1.59 2.56 17.03
C ARG A 246 -1.43 3.80 17.91
N GLY A 247 -0.77 3.76 19.06
CA GLY A 247 -0.81 4.87 20.02
C GLY A 247 -2.02 4.75 20.95
N LEU A 248 -3.23 5.09 20.48
CA LEU A 248 -4.43 4.94 21.30
C LEU A 248 -4.85 3.47 21.44
N THR A 249 -5.06 3.00 22.67
CA THR A 249 -5.51 1.63 22.97
C THR A 249 -6.96 1.60 23.44
N THR A 250 -7.75 0.64 22.94
CA THR A 250 -9.21 0.50 23.15
C THR A 250 -9.59 0.01 24.57
N GLY A 251 -8.81 0.33 25.60
CA GLY A 251 -9.08 -0.12 26.97
C GLY A 251 -8.19 0.46 28.06
N GLY A 252 -7.54 1.60 27.81
CA GLY A 252 -6.49 2.16 28.66
C GLY A 252 -6.83 3.47 29.39
N ILE A 253 -8.09 3.90 29.45
CA ILE A 253 -8.48 5.05 30.28
C ILE A 253 -9.04 4.52 31.60
N SER A 254 -8.16 4.38 32.60
CA SER A 254 -8.58 4.24 34.00
C SER A 254 -9.04 5.61 34.50
N VAL A 255 -10.30 5.95 34.27
CA VAL A 255 -11.01 6.86 35.18
C VAL A 255 -11.74 5.96 36.18
N THR A 256 -11.19 5.87 37.38
CA THR A 256 -11.92 5.42 38.55
C THR A 256 -13.07 6.38 38.80
N GLU A 257 -14.30 6.01 38.44
CA GLU A 257 -15.53 6.24 39.24
C GLU A 257 -16.75 5.52 38.63
N PRO A 258 -17.76 5.14 39.44
CA PRO A 258 -18.80 4.15 39.07
C PRO A 258 -19.96 4.76 38.26
N PRO A 259 -20.79 3.92 37.62
CA PRO A 259 -21.82 4.36 36.69
C PRO A 259 -23.07 4.86 37.42
N ILE A 260 -23.46 6.12 37.20
CA ILE A 260 -24.79 6.62 37.52
C ILE A 260 -25.53 6.96 36.22
N GLN A 261 -26.72 6.39 36.13
CA GLN A 261 -27.65 6.38 35.01
C GLN A 261 -28.08 7.79 34.59
N SER A 262 -28.18 8.02 33.27
CA SER A 262 -28.85 9.16 32.63
C SER A 262 -30.37 9.19 32.94
N PRO A 263 -31.16 10.26 32.65
CA PRO A 263 -30.87 11.37 31.73
C PRO A 263 -31.34 12.79 32.16
N ALA A 264 -30.95 13.75 31.33
CA ALA A 264 -31.49 15.10 31.16
C ALA A 264 -30.86 16.26 31.96
N GLN A 265 -30.73 17.37 31.21
CA GLN A 265 -30.35 18.73 31.57
C GLN A 265 -28.84 19.05 31.48
N SER A 266 -28.51 19.81 30.43
CA SER A 266 -27.27 20.55 30.31
C SER A 266 -26.97 21.34 31.59
N PRO A 267 -25.75 21.22 32.14
CA PRO A 267 -25.17 22.29 32.91
C PRO A 267 -24.11 22.96 32.04
N ARG A 268 -24.42 24.20 31.69
CA ARG A 268 -23.46 25.22 31.28
C ARG A 268 -22.48 25.41 32.45
N SER A 269 -21.37 24.66 32.48
CA SER A 269 -20.27 24.90 33.42
C SER A 269 -19.12 25.55 32.66
N SER A 270 -19.24 26.86 32.50
CA SER A 270 -18.15 27.76 32.17
C SER A 270 -17.19 27.78 33.36
N VAL A 271 -16.09 27.04 33.27
CA VAL A 271 -14.95 27.17 34.18
C VAL A 271 -13.70 27.33 33.32
N GLY A 272 -13.19 28.57 33.25
CA GLY A 272 -11.85 28.89 32.72
C GLY A 272 -11.71 28.80 31.20
N GLY A 273 -12.31 29.73 30.47
CA GLY A 273 -12.07 29.90 29.03
C GLY A 273 -10.64 30.33 28.75
N LEU A 274 -9.75 29.35 28.59
CA LEU A 274 -8.66 29.51 27.62
C LEU A 274 -9.34 29.51 26.25
N ASP A 275 -9.10 30.54 25.45
CA ASP A 275 -9.50 30.60 24.05
C ASP A 275 -8.67 29.57 23.27
N LEU A 276 -9.03 28.29 23.44
CA LEU A 276 -8.34 27.19 22.79
C LEU A 276 -8.68 27.22 21.31
N ASP A 277 -7.66 27.11 20.49
CA ASP A 277 -7.88 26.98 19.07
C ASP A 277 -8.43 25.60 18.71
N GLU A 278 -8.94 25.50 17.48
CA GLU A 278 -9.58 24.30 16.96
C GLU A 278 -8.67 23.05 17.03
N TYR A 279 -7.36 23.24 16.82
CA TYR A 279 -6.37 22.17 16.89
C TYR A 279 -6.16 21.68 18.32
N GLU A 280 -5.96 22.59 19.27
CA GLU A 280 -5.85 22.27 20.70
C GLU A 280 -7.11 21.61 21.25
N GLN A 281 -8.28 22.11 20.83
CA GLN A 281 -9.56 21.55 21.21
C GLN A 281 -9.69 20.10 20.71
N TRP A 282 -9.38 19.85 19.43
CA TRP A 282 -9.42 18.49 18.89
C TRP A 282 -8.43 17.55 19.59
N GLN A 283 -7.23 18.02 19.92
CA GLN A 283 -6.23 17.20 20.63
C GLN A 283 -6.69 16.77 22.02
N ARG A 284 -7.53 17.56 22.69
CA ARG A 284 -8.12 17.23 24.00
C ARG A 284 -9.37 16.36 23.88
N ASP A 285 -10.15 16.57 22.82
CA ASP A 285 -11.35 15.79 22.51
C ASP A 285 -10.98 14.39 21.97
N ILE A 286 -10.57 13.50 22.86
CA ILE A 286 -10.30 12.09 22.54
C ILE A 286 -11.54 11.25 22.86
N GLU A 287 -12.07 10.57 21.83
CA GLU A 287 -13.18 9.63 21.98
C GLU A 287 -12.68 8.17 21.89
N ASP A 288 -13.27 7.24 22.64
CA ASP A 288 -12.88 5.81 22.62
C ASP A 288 -12.91 5.19 21.22
N ALA A 289 -13.84 5.67 20.38
CA ALA A 289 -13.98 5.23 18.99
C ALA A 289 -12.78 5.61 18.12
N ASP A 290 -12.04 6.68 18.46
CA ASP A 290 -10.91 7.21 17.67
C ASP A 290 -9.81 6.17 17.49
N ALA A 291 -9.54 5.37 18.53
CA ALA A 291 -8.55 4.28 18.51
C ALA A 291 -8.84 3.23 17.41
N SER A 292 -10.12 3.04 17.10
CA SER A 292 -10.59 2.03 16.13
C SER A 292 -10.66 2.55 14.70
N VAL A 293 -10.46 3.85 14.47
CA VAL A 293 -10.58 4.46 13.14
C VAL A 293 -9.53 3.85 12.19
N THR A 294 -10.00 3.37 11.05
CA THR A 294 -9.16 2.84 9.97
C THR A 294 -9.07 3.76 8.78
N ASP A 295 -10.08 4.62 8.59
CA ASP A 295 -10.18 5.56 7.48
C ASP A 295 -10.19 6.99 8.02
N PRO A 296 -9.04 7.67 8.05
CA PRO A 296 -8.97 9.04 8.54
C PRO A 296 -9.69 10.02 7.61
N TYR A 297 -9.88 9.70 6.31
CA TYR A 297 -10.62 10.57 5.40
C TYR A 297 -12.09 10.66 5.80
N GLU A 298 -12.72 9.51 6.05
CA GLU A 298 -14.12 9.44 6.50
C GLU A 298 -14.31 10.18 7.83
N TYR A 299 -13.38 10.01 8.76
CA TYR A 299 -13.38 10.70 10.06
C TYR A 299 -13.41 12.23 9.90
N TRP A 300 -12.47 12.79 9.14
CA TRP A 300 -12.38 14.25 8.96
C TRP A 300 -13.51 14.81 8.11
N HIS A 301 -14.00 14.05 7.13
CA HIS A 301 -15.17 14.45 6.34
C HIS A 301 -16.44 14.55 7.20
N ILE A 302 -16.67 13.62 8.13
CA ILE A 302 -17.81 13.67 9.05
C ILE A 302 -17.68 14.84 10.02
N ARG A 303 -16.47 15.12 10.50
CA ARG A 303 -16.21 16.16 11.51
C ARG A 303 -15.95 17.56 10.94
N ARG A 304 -16.02 17.75 9.62
CA ARG A 304 -15.74 19.05 8.98
C ARG A 304 -16.59 20.20 9.48
N LEU A 305 -17.83 19.95 9.93
CA LEU A 305 -18.69 21.00 10.49
C LEU A 305 -18.31 21.34 11.94
N LYS A 306 -17.80 20.36 12.70
CA LYS A 306 -17.30 20.57 14.06
C LYS A 306 -15.93 21.26 14.03
N TYR A 307 -15.10 20.88 13.07
CA TYR A 307 -13.72 21.34 12.89
C TYR A 307 -13.48 21.77 11.42
N PRO A 308 -13.95 22.96 11.01
CA PRO A 308 -13.90 23.40 9.62
C PRO A 308 -12.49 23.68 9.09
N ARG A 309 -11.59 24.26 9.89
CA ARG A 309 -10.25 24.61 9.42
C ARG A 309 -9.28 23.46 9.59
N LEU A 310 -9.39 22.74 10.69
CA LEU A 310 -8.56 21.58 11.00
C LEU A 310 -8.86 20.40 10.07
N SER A 311 -10.13 20.18 9.71
CA SER A 311 -10.45 19.15 8.70
C SER A 311 -9.84 19.47 7.34
N ARG A 312 -9.72 20.74 6.95
CA ARG A 312 -9.01 21.15 5.73
C ARG A 312 -7.51 20.86 5.83
N MET A 313 -6.88 21.17 6.96
CA MET A 313 -5.49 20.81 7.22
C MET A 313 -5.29 19.29 7.13
N ALA A 314 -6.12 18.53 7.84
CA ALA A 314 -6.03 17.08 7.88
C ALA A 314 -6.22 16.45 6.50
N LEU A 315 -7.27 16.82 5.77
CA LEU A 315 -7.50 16.31 4.42
C LEU A 315 -6.37 16.76 3.47
N GLY A 316 -5.87 17.99 3.60
CA GLY A 316 -4.73 18.49 2.84
C GLY A 316 -3.48 17.61 3.02
N LEU A 317 -3.10 17.32 4.26
CA LEU A 317 -1.91 16.52 4.57
C LEU A 317 -2.11 15.02 4.28
N LEU A 318 -3.26 14.45 4.64
CA LEU A 318 -3.56 13.03 4.45
C LEU A 318 -3.70 12.64 2.97
N THR A 319 -4.11 13.55 2.09
CA THR A 319 -4.33 13.26 0.66
C THR A 319 -3.08 13.35 -0.20
N VAL A 320 -2.00 13.96 0.31
CA VAL A 320 -0.72 13.96 -0.42
C VAL A 320 -0.28 12.50 -0.60
N PRO A 321 0.26 12.09 -1.77
CA PRO A 321 0.82 10.76 -1.96
C PRO A 321 2.29 10.68 -1.50
N PRO A 322 2.73 9.64 -0.74
CA PRO A 322 4.09 9.55 -0.21
C PRO A 322 5.18 9.23 -1.23
N MET A 323 4.78 8.91 -2.47
CA MET A 323 5.71 8.52 -3.51
C MET A 323 5.24 9.03 -4.88
N SER A 324 6.20 9.36 -5.74
CA SER A 324 5.98 9.65 -7.16
C SER A 324 5.48 8.45 -7.97
N ALA A 325 5.41 7.25 -7.38
CA ALA A 325 5.00 6.02 -8.06
C ALA A 325 3.62 6.11 -8.73
N GLU A 326 2.69 6.92 -8.20
CA GLU A 326 1.42 7.19 -8.89
C GLU A 326 1.61 7.96 -10.19
N CYS A 327 2.43 9.02 -10.17
CA CYS A 327 2.83 9.78 -11.35
C CYS A 327 3.62 8.90 -12.34
N GLU A 328 4.53 8.06 -11.88
CA GLU A 328 5.29 7.15 -12.75
C GLU A 328 4.39 6.12 -13.43
N ARG A 329 3.40 5.56 -12.72
CA ARG A 329 2.39 4.67 -13.31
C ARG A 329 1.55 5.40 -14.37
N LEU A 330 1.23 6.67 -14.11
CA LEU A 330 0.53 7.53 -15.06
C LEU A 330 1.40 7.78 -16.31
N PHE A 331 2.67 8.18 -16.14
CA PHE A 331 3.59 8.42 -17.25
C PHE A 331 3.90 7.17 -18.07
N SER A 332 4.07 6.01 -17.41
CA SER A 332 4.22 4.72 -18.11
C SER A 332 3.00 4.39 -18.96
N THR A 333 1.82 4.74 -18.46
CA THR A 333 0.57 4.58 -19.19
C THR A 333 0.49 5.55 -20.38
N THR A 334 0.82 6.81 -20.16
CA THR A 334 0.88 7.86 -21.18
C THR A 334 1.91 7.55 -22.26
N GLY A 335 3.02 6.89 -21.93
CA GLY A 335 4.00 6.42 -22.91
C GLY A 335 3.42 5.46 -23.95
N ARG A 336 2.28 4.79 -23.67
CA ARG A 336 1.57 4.00 -24.68
C ARG A 336 0.78 4.85 -25.67
N MET A 337 0.44 6.08 -25.29
CA MET A 337 -0.23 7.03 -26.16
C MET A 337 0.74 7.78 -27.07
N VAL A 338 1.96 7.99 -26.61
CA VAL A 338 3.05 8.68 -27.34
C VAL A 338 4.03 7.62 -27.84
N THR A 339 3.81 7.12 -29.04
CA THR A 339 4.72 6.16 -29.69
C THR A 339 5.48 6.85 -30.82
N LYS A 340 6.58 6.25 -31.29
CA LYS A 340 7.37 6.83 -32.41
C LYS A 340 6.54 7.10 -33.66
N SER A 341 5.46 6.34 -33.89
CA SER A 341 4.50 6.52 -34.99
C SER A 341 3.29 7.41 -34.64
N ARG A 342 3.06 7.70 -33.35
CA ARG A 342 1.95 8.53 -32.86
C ARG A 342 2.47 9.61 -31.90
N ASN A 343 3.31 10.50 -32.42
CA ASN A 343 3.97 11.57 -31.68
C ASN A 343 3.34 12.97 -31.88
N ARG A 344 2.31 13.08 -32.72
CA ARG A 344 1.60 14.36 -33.01
C ARG A 344 0.41 14.66 -32.09
N LEU A 345 0.23 13.88 -31.01
CA LEU A 345 -0.81 14.22 -30.04
C LEU A 345 -0.36 15.38 -29.18
N ASP A 346 -1.24 16.36 -29.04
CA ASP A 346 -1.00 17.46 -28.14
C ASP A 346 -1.03 17.00 -26.67
N ALA A 347 -0.23 17.67 -25.83
CA ALA A 347 -0.14 17.38 -24.40
C ALA A 347 -1.51 17.52 -23.70
N SER A 348 -2.33 18.51 -24.10
CA SER A 348 -3.68 18.70 -23.57
C SER A 348 -4.58 17.50 -23.87
N THR A 349 -4.52 16.95 -25.07
CA THR A 349 -5.30 15.78 -25.50
C THR A 349 -4.90 14.55 -24.71
N ILE A 350 -3.61 14.35 -24.49
CA ILE A 350 -3.08 13.26 -23.66
C ILE A 350 -3.60 13.39 -22.22
N GLY A 351 -3.54 14.59 -21.65
CA GLY A 351 -4.06 14.90 -20.32
C GLY A 351 -5.54 14.54 -20.20
N LEU A 352 -6.38 15.05 -21.12
CA LEU A 352 -7.81 14.77 -21.16
C LEU A 352 -8.12 13.26 -21.21
N CYS A 353 -7.45 12.51 -22.09
CA CYS A 353 -7.65 11.06 -22.16
C CYS A 353 -7.27 10.34 -20.86
N GLN A 354 -6.18 10.75 -20.20
CA GLN A 354 -5.79 10.15 -18.91
C GLN A 354 -6.76 10.51 -17.79
N THR A 355 -7.27 11.74 -17.76
CA THR A 355 -8.29 12.19 -16.82
C THR A 355 -9.58 11.41 -16.99
N LEU A 356 -10.10 11.31 -18.22
CA LEU A 356 -11.29 10.50 -18.55
C LEU A 356 -11.10 9.04 -18.15
N ARG A 357 -9.93 8.46 -18.43
CA ARG A 357 -9.60 7.10 -18.01
C ARG A 357 -9.58 6.97 -16.49
N SER A 358 -9.05 7.96 -15.77
CA SER A 358 -9.03 7.97 -14.31
C SER A 358 -10.44 8.00 -13.73
N TRP A 359 -11.30 8.89 -14.23
CA TRP A 359 -12.70 9.03 -13.83
C TRP A 359 -13.53 7.77 -14.13
N LEU A 360 -13.33 7.16 -15.31
CA LEU A 360 -13.98 5.90 -15.68
C LEU A 360 -13.58 4.77 -14.73
N ARG A 361 -12.28 4.66 -14.41
CA ARG A 361 -11.80 3.67 -13.43
C ARG A 361 -12.27 3.94 -12.02
N ALA A 362 -12.48 5.21 -11.69
CA ALA A 362 -13.01 5.64 -10.41
C ALA A 362 -14.53 5.44 -10.30
N GLY A 363 -15.22 5.09 -11.40
CA GLY A 363 -16.68 4.94 -11.46
C GLY A 363 -17.42 6.28 -11.42
N LEU A 364 -16.74 7.40 -11.67
CA LEU A 364 -17.33 8.74 -11.68
C LEU A 364 -18.09 9.03 -12.97
N ILE A 365 -17.78 8.27 -14.04
CA ILE A 365 -18.49 8.30 -15.32
C ILE A 365 -18.87 6.86 -15.69
N GLY A 366 -20.11 6.64 -16.13
CA GLY A 366 -20.64 5.30 -16.42
C GLY A 366 -20.16 4.74 -17.77
N SER A 367 -20.34 5.53 -18.83
CA SER A 367 -19.78 5.33 -20.17
C SER A 367 -19.43 6.71 -20.73
N LEU A 368 -18.38 6.84 -21.55
CA LEU A 368 -18.27 8.05 -22.38
C LEU A 368 -19.57 8.12 -23.20
N ASP A 369 -20.27 9.24 -23.13
CA ASP A 369 -21.54 9.44 -23.82
C ASP A 369 -21.44 9.00 -25.28
N ARG A 370 -22.52 8.42 -25.79
CA ARG A 370 -22.68 8.03 -27.21
C ARG A 370 -22.39 9.18 -28.19
N ILE A 371 -22.34 10.42 -27.69
CA ILE A 371 -21.93 11.64 -28.41
C ILE A 371 -20.53 11.51 -29.06
N LEU A 372 -19.64 10.64 -28.56
CA LEU A 372 -18.33 10.40 -29.20
C LEU A 372 -18.33 9.25 -30.23
N MET A 373 -19.50 8.68 -30.54
CA MET A 373 -19.65 7.55 -31.47
C MET A 373 -20.46 7.89 -32.73
N ASP A 374 -21.08 9.07 -32.82
CA ASP A 374 -21.83 9.51 -34.00
C ASP A 374 -21.26 10.84 -34.52
N GLU A 375 -20.32 10.75 -35.46
CA GLU A 375 -20.30 11.53 -36.72
C GLU A 375 -19.59 10.71 -37.81
#